data_AF-A0A2P2MIN8-F1
#
_entry.id   AF-A0A2P2MIN8-F1
#
_cell.length_a   1.000
_cell.length_b   1.000
_cell.length_c   1.000
_cell.angle_alpha   90.00
_cell.angle_beta   90.00
_cell.angle_gamma   90.00
#
_symmetry.space_group_name_H-M   'P 1'
#
loop_
_entity.id
_entity.type
_entity.pdbx_description
1 polymer ?
#
loop_
_entity_poly.entity_id
_entity_poly.type
_entity_poly.pdbx_seq_one_letter_code
_entity_poly.pdbx_strand_id
1 'polypeptide(L)' 'MFMPWSSQVKPDGVINRDEKVFKFARERNIPVVMLTSGGYMKSSARVIADSIANLSKNCLIDLTISK' A
#
# COMPACT_ATOMS: atom_id res chain seq x y z
N MET A 1 -9.34 -9.56 30.91
CA MET A 1 -9.96 -8.64 29.93
C MET A 1 -9.17 -8.77 28.63
N PHE A 2 -9.57 -9.69 27.75
CA PHE A 2 -9.03 -9.79 26.39
C PHE A 2 -9.80 -8.77 25.55
N MET A 3 -9.13 -7.74 25.03
CA MET A 3 -9.68 -6.93 23.95
C MET A 3 -9.21 -7.57 22.65
N PRO A 4 -10.04 -8.37 21.94
CA PRO A 4 -9.67 -8.83 20.62
C PRO A 4 -9.57 -7.58 19.74
N TRP A 5 -8.35 -7.29 19.28
CA TRP A 5 -8.12 -6.23 18.32
C TRP A 5 -8.81 -6.66 17.03
N SER A 6 -10.08 -6.31 16.85
CA SER A 6 -10.72 -6.41 15.55
C SER A 6 -10.14 -5.27 14.71
N SER A 7 -8.99 -5.51 14.08
CA SER A 7 -8.41 -4.63 13.08
C SER A 7 -9.33 -4.60 11.85
N GLN A 8 -10.46 -3.89 11.96
CA GLN A 8 -11.31 -3.58 10.82
C GLN A 8 -10.66 -2.44 10.03
N VAL A 9 -9.50 -2.71 9.45
CA VAL A 9 -8.87 -1.79 8.50
C VAL A 9 -9.62 -1.96 7.18
N LYS A 10 -10.34 -0.90 6.77
CA LYS A 10 -11.02 -0.88 5.47
C LYS A 10 -10.00 -0.94 4.33
N PRO A 11 -10.30 -1.60 3.21
CA PRO A 11 -9.47 -1.58 2.00
C PRO A 11 -8.97 -0.19 1.61
N ASP A 12 -9.87 0.80 1.57
CA ASP A 12 -9.55 2.18 1.22
C ASP A 12 -8.55 2.82 2.19
N GLY A 13 -8.59 2.42 3.47
CA GLY A 13 -7.65 2.89 4.47
C GLY A 13 -6.22 2.44 4.19
N VAL A 14 -6.05 1.24 3.64
CA VAL A 14 -4.73 0.72 3.22
C VAL A 14 -4.23 1.50 2.00
N ILE A 15 -5.07 1.67 0.99
CA ILE A 15 -4.72 2.40 -0.25
C ILE A 15 -4.32 3.85 0.06
N ASN A 16 -5.12 4.54 0.86
CA ASN A 16 -4.87 5.95 1.21
C ASN A 16 -3.61 6.10 2.09
N ARG A 17 -3.34 5.14 2.98
CA ARG A 17 -2.11 5.11 3.77
C ARG A 17 -0.89 4.99 2.86
N ASP A 18 -0.90 4.03 1.95
CA ASP A 18 0.25 3.76 1.08
C ASP A 18 0.53 4.98 0.19
N GLU A 19 -0.50 5.58 -0.40
CA GLU A 19 -0.37 6.83 -1.16
C GLU A 19 0.29 7.94 -0.33
N LYS A 20 -0.17 8.15 0.90
CA LYS A 20 0.36 9.18 1.79
C LYS A 20 1.82 8.95 2.15
N VAL A 21 2.20 7.70 2.42
CA VAL A 21 3.60 7.33 2.71
C VAL A 21 4.50 7.61 1.51
N PHE A 22 4.10 7.17 0.32
CA PHE A 22 4.90 7.37 -0.89
C PHE A 22 5.00 8.85 -1.30
N LYS A 23 3.94 9.64 -1.13
CA LYS A 23 3.97 11.10 -1.32
C LYS A 23 5.00 11.75 -0.38
N PHE A 24 4.90 11.48 0.91
CA PHE A 24 5.82 12.08 1.88
C PHE A 24 7.28 11.69 1.67
N ALA A 25 7.52 10.43 1.30
CA ALA A 25 8.86 9.95 1.00
C ALA A 25 9.45 10.66 -0.22
N ARG A 26 8.66 10.84 -1.29
CA ARG A 26 9.12 11.54 -2.49
C ARG A 26 9.43 13.00 -2.23
N GLU A 27 8.55 13.71 -1.53
CA GLU A 27 8.75 15.12 -1.17
C GLU A 27 10.08 15.34 -0.42
N ARG A 28 10.57 14.32 0.27
CA ARG A 28 11.81 14.35 1.06
C ARG A 28 13.00 13.66 0.38
N ASN A 29 12.83 13.14 -0.83
CA ASN A 29 13.84 12.33 -1.53
C ASN A 29 14.31 11.11 -0.70
N ILE A 30 13.40 10.50 0.07
CA ILE A 30 13.70 9.33 0.89
C ILE A 30 13.37 8.05 0.09
N PRO A 31 14.32 7.12 -0.08
CA PRO A 31 14.03 5.82 -0.67
C PRO A 31 13.05 5.03 0.21
N VAL A 32 11.99 4.49 -0.42
CA VAL A 32 11.01 3.64 0.26
C VAL A 32 10.82 2.35 -0.52
N VAL A 33 10.72 1.25 0.22
CA VAL A 33 10.42 -0.08 -0.31
C VAL A 33 9.16 -0.58 0.36
N MET A 34 8.21 -1.06 -0.45
CA MET A 34 7.03 -1.77 0.05
C MET A 34 7.35 -3.27 0.09
N LEU A 35 7.30 -3.86 1.29
CA LEU A 35 7.45 -5.31 1.48
C LEU A 35 6.08 -5.94 1.74
N THR A 36 5.73 -6.96 0.97
CA THR A 36 4.51 -7.73 1.19
C THR A 36 4.75 -8.77 2.28
N SER A 37 4.42 -8.43 3.54
CA SER A 37 4.45 -9.42 4.64
C SER A 37 3.30 -10.40 4.47
N GLY A 38 3.58 -11.70 4.41
CA GLY A 38 2.57 -12.73 4.18
C GLY A 38 1.44 -12.73 5.23
N GLY A 39 0.25 -13.16 4.80
CA GLY A 39 -0.99 -13.15 5.59
C GLY A 39 -2.21 -13.05 4.66
N TYR A 40 -2.58 -14.16 4.04
CA TYR A 40 -3.32 -14.17 2.77
C TYR A 40 -4.76 -14.66 2.92
N MET A 41 -5.66 -13.78 3.32
CA MET A 41 -7.03 -13.89 2.81
C MET A 41 -7.03 -13.39 1.36
N LYS A 42 -7.77 -14.06 0.46
CA LYS A 42 -7.90 -13.62 -0.96
C LYS A 42 -8.32 -12.15 -1.08
N SER A 43 -9.09 -11.66 -0.11
CA SER A 43 -9.48 -10.24 0.00
C SER A 43 -8.26 -9.31 0.11
N SER A 44 -7.24 -9.66 0.89
CA SER A 44 -6.04 -8.83 1.09
C SER A 44 -5.20 -8.70 -0.18
N ALA A 45 -5.13 -9.75 -1.00
CA ALA A 45 -4.39 -9.71 -2.27
C ALA A 45 -4.96 -8.64 -3.23
N ARG A 46 -6.28 -8.51 -3.29
CA ARG A 46 -6.95 -7.47 -4.08
C ARG A 46 -6.61 -6.08 -3.56
N VAL A 47 -6.67 -5.86 -2.25
CA VAL A 47 -6.34 -4.56 -1.65
C VAL A 47 -4.90 -4.15 -1.95
N ILE A 48 -3.95 -5.10 -1.92
CA ILE A 48 -2.55 -4.82 -2.27
C ILE A 48 -2.43 -4.45 -3.76
N ALA A 49 -3.08 -5.19 -4.66
CA ALA A 49 -3.06 -4.89 -6.08
C ALA A 49 -3.68 -3.52 -6.39
N ASP A 50 -4.81 -3.20 -5.76
CA ASP A 50 -5.49 -1.91 -5.90
C ASP A 50 -4.62 -0.77 -5.35
N SER A 51 -3.90 -1.00 -4.24
CA SER A 51 -2.92 -0.03 -3.69
C SER A 51 -1.77 0.24 -4.65
N ILE A 52 -1.13 -0.81 -5.20
CA ILE A 52 -0.05 -0.68 -6.18
C ILE A 52 -0.53 0.04 -7.45
N ALA A 53 -1.72 -0.28 -7.94
CA ALA A 53 -2.32 0.40 -9.09
C ALA A 53 -2.57 1.90 -8.80
N ASN A 54 -3.08 2.23 -7.61
CA ASN A 54 -3.27 3.63 -7.19
C ASN A 54 -1.95 4.40 -7.12
N LEU A 55 -0.89 3.79 -6.57
CA LEU A 55 0.44 4.39 -6.56
C LEU A 55 0.93 4.69 -7.97
N SER A 56 0.82 3.75 -8.91
CA SER A 56 1.24 3.96 -10.29
C SER A 56 0.43 5.05 -11.00
N LYS A 57 -0.91 5.04 -10.83
CA LYS A 57 -1.80 6.07 -11.39
C LYS A 57 -1.45 7.48 -10.91
N ASN A 58 -0.99 7.61 -9.66
CA ASN A 58 -0.56 8.88 -9.08
C ASN A 58 0.92 9.21 -9.38
N CYS A 59 1.53 8.51 -10.34
CA CYS A 59 2.94 8.60 -10.69
C CYS A 59 3.85 8.40 -9.47
N LEU A 60 3.41 7.60 -8.48
CA LEU A 60 4.15 7.38 -7.24
C LEU A 60 5.19 6.26 -7.31
N ILE A 61 4.97 5.32 -8.23
CA ILE A 61 5.89 4.25 -8.59
C ILE A 61 5.77 4.05 -10.11
N ASP A 62 6.83 3.53 -10.73
CA ASP A 62 6.78 3.07 -12.10
C ASP A 62 6.50 1.57 -12.13
N LEU A 63 5.54 1.16 -12.96
CA LEU A 63 5.23 -0.25 -13.22
C LEU A 63 5.59 -0.65 -14.65
N THR A 64 6.02 0.29 -15.48
CA THR A 64 6.57 -0.02 -16.79
C THR A 64 7.97 -0.59 -16.60
N ILE A 65 8.19 -1.79 -17.14
CA ILE A 65 9.55 -2.33 -17.20
C ILE A 65 10.24 -1.56 -18.33
N SER A 66 11.22 -0.72 -17.97
CA SER A 66 12.13 -0.17 -18.96
C SER A 66 12.89 -1.34 -19.59
N LYS A 67 12.69 -1.52 -20.90
CA LYS A 67 13.35 -2.53 -21.74
C LYS A 67 14.84 -2.26 -21.88
#